data_AF-A0A520HS09-F1
#
_entry.id   AF-A0A520HS09-F1
#
_cell.length_a   1.000
_cell.length_b   1.000
_cell.length_c   1.000
_cell.angle_alpha   90.00
_cell.angle_beta   90.00
_cell.angle_gamma   90.00
#
_symmetry.space_group_name_H-M   'P 1'
#
loop_
_entity.id
_entity.type
_entity.pdbx_description
1 polymer ?
#
loop_
_entity_poly.entity_id
_entity_poly.type
_entity_poly.pdbx_seq_one_letter_code
_entity_poly.pdbx_strand_id
1 'polypeptide(L)'
;AVTLVPSMAKTAAHVTMLQRSPTYIVARPGEDGVANWLRGKLPAKAAYGITRWKNVLMGMVFYRMARKRPEKVKERMIGMVRDHLGPDYDVATHFTPRYNPWDQRVCLVPDGDLFAAINAGSASIVTDTIARITPDGIRLDSGKDLPADVIVTATGLELQLMSGVAFSLDGKPIELAGRLQYKGMMFDGVPNLSSTFGYTNASWTLKADLTAMYVCRLLNTMTKRRLRQATPHNDDPTMKNEAFLDFTSGYVQRAAAALPAQGERKPWKLNQNYALDLMALKFGSVDDAMVFSNLIPVAQRLSA
;
A
#
# COMPACT_ATOMS: atom_id res chain seq x y z
N ALA A 1 3.18 7.02 14.09
CA ALA A 1 4.31 7.38 14.98
C ALA A 1 5.23 8.40 14.32
N VAL A 2 5.91 8.04 13.23
CA VAL A 2 6.92 8.88 12.53
C VAL A 2 6.47 10.32 12.21
N THR A 3 5.20 10.55 11.85
CA THR A 3 4.64 11.90 11.62
C THR A 3 4.02 12.55 12.86
N LEU A 4 3.60 11.75 13.84
CA LEU A 4 3.01 12.23 15.09
C LEU A 4 4.08 12.85 16.00
N VAL A 5 5.23 12.19 16.12
CA VAL A 5 6.34 12.61 17.00
C VAL A 5 6.76 14.06 16.73
N PRO A 6 7.18 14.45 15.50
CA PRO A 6 7.59 15.83 15.24
C PRO A 6 6.44 16.83 15.40
N SER A 7 5.19 16.42 15.23
CA SER A 7 4.03 17.29 15.45
C SER A 7 3.79 17.57 16.94
N MET A 8 3.88 16.54 17.79
CA MET A 8 3.67 16.66 19.24
C MET A 8 4.88 17.29 19.95
N ALA A 9 6.10 17.05 19.47
CA ALA A 9 7.33 17.61 20.03
C ALA A 9 7.39 19.15 19.98
N LYS A 10 6.51 19.80 19.21
CA LYS A 10 6.38 21.27 19.17
C LYS A 10 5.82 21.85 20.47
N THR A 11 5.06 21.06 21.23
CA THR A 11 4.35 21.56 22.43
C THR A 11 4.56 20.69 23.66
N ALA A 12 4.88 19.41 23.50
CA ALA A 12 5.21 18.54 24.62
C ALA A 12 6.61 18.85 25.18
N ALA A 13 6.79 18.68 26.49
CA ALA A 13 8.11 18.83 27.11
C ALA A 13 9.13 17.82 26.55
N HIS A 14 8.70 16.59 26.29
CA HIS A 14 9.48 15.58 25.57
C HIS A 14 8.54 14.53 24.95
N VAL A 15 8.94 13.94 23.82
CA VAL A 15 8.21 12.83 23.17
C VAL A 15 9.11 11.62 22.97
N THR A 16 8.78 10.50 23.63
CA THR A 16 9.46 9.22 23.41
C THR A 16 8.68 8.37 22.41
N MET A 17 9.29 8.08 21.26
CA MET A 17 8.79 7.07 20.33
C MET A 17 9.28 5.68 20.72
N LEU A 18 8.44 4.94 21.44
CA LEU A 18 8.67 3.53 21.71
C LEU A 18 8.29 2.68 20.48
N GLN A 19 9.23 1.86 19.99
CA GLN A 19 9.01 0.93 18.89
C GLN A 19 9.51 -0.47 19.24
N ARG A 20 8.79 -1.50 18.79
CA ARG A 20 9.23 -2.90 18.99
C ARG A 20 10.31 -3.32 18.00
N SER A 21 10.25 -2.82 16.78
CA SER A 21 11.21 -3.12 15.73
C SER A 21 11.40 -1.89 14.87
N PRO A 22 12.65 -1.52 14.53
CA PRO A 22 12.91 -0.36 13.71
C PRO A 22 12.34 -0.53 12.30
N THR A 23 12.06 0.60 11.66
CA THR A 23 11.60 0.69 10.28
C THR A 23 12.52 1.60 9.48
N TYR A 24 12.56 1.43 8.16
CA TYR A 24 13.30 2.34 7.29
C TYR A 24 12.60 3.70 7.21
N ILE A 25 13.35 4.77 7.49
CA ILE A 25 12.87 6.16 7.44
C ILE A 25 13.74 6.94 6.46
N VAL A 26 13.10 7.71 5.57
CA VAL A 26 13.80 8.56 4.59
C VAL A 26 13.24 9.98 4.65
N ALA A 27 14.14 10.96 4.74
CA ALA A 27 13.77 12.35 4.60
C ALA A 27 13.59 12.74 3.13
N ARG A 28 12.49 13.43 2.83
CA ARG A 28 12.23 14.03 1.52
C ARG A 28 11.66 15.42 1.73
N PRO A 29 11.94 16.37 0.83
CA PRO A 29 11.31 17.69 0.88
C PRO A 29 9.78 17.57 0.89
N GLY A 30 9.11 18.38 1.71
CA GLY A 30 7.65 18.49 1.73
C GLY A 30 7.08 18.99 0.40
N GLU A 31 7.86 19.75 -0.35
CA GLU A 31 7.51 20.26 -1.68
C GLU A 31 8.42 19.73 -2.80
N ASP A 32 7.82 19.51 -3.98
CA ASP A 32 8.57 19.14 -5.18
C ASP A 32 8.98 20.41 -5.96
N GLY A 33 10.21 20.89 -5.71
CA GLY A 33 10.76 22.07 -6.37
C GLY A 33 10.78 21.98 -7.91
N VAL A 34 10.99 20.79 -8.47
CA VAL A 34 10.92 20.57 -9.93
C VAL A 34 9.49 20.72 -10.41
N ALA A 35 8.51 20.20 -9.67
CA ALA A 35 7.11 20.38 -10.01
C ALA A 35 6.66 21.85 -9.91
N ASN A 36 7.09 22.57 -8.87
CA ASN A 36 6.86 24.00 -8.71
C ASN A 36 7.42 24.79 -9.90
N TRP A 37 8.65 24.50 -10.30
CA TRP A 37 9.28 25.13 -11.46
C TRP A 37 8.53 24.83 -12.77
N LEU A 38 8.16 23.56 -13.01
CA LEU A 38 7.39 23.16 -14.20
C LEU A 38 6.03 23.85 -14.27
N ARG A 39 5.33 23.99 -13.14
CA ARG A 39 4.06 24.73 -13.05
C ARG A 39 4.20 26.20 -13.43
N GLY A 40 5.34 26.82 -13.14
CA GLY A 40 5.63 28.20 -13.52
C GLY A 40 6.05 28.39 -14.99
N LYS A 41 6.36 27.30 -15.72
CA LYS A 41 6.93 27.36 -17.08
C LYS A 41 6.08 26.71 -18.17
N LEU A 42 5.22 25.76 -17.83
CA LEU A 42 4.46 24.96 -18.80
C LEU A 42 2.95 25.07 -18.55
N PRO A 43 2.12 24.81 -19.58
CA PRO A 43 0.68 24.65 -19.39
C PRO A 43 0.38 23.57 -18.34
N ALA A 44 -0.67 23.78 -17.54
CA ALA A 44 -0.99 22.96 -16.37
C ALA A 44 -1.01 21.45 -16.65
N LYS A 45 -1.61 21.02 -17.78
CA LYS A 45 -1.67 19.60 -18.17
C LYS A 45 -0.29 19.01 -18.49
N ALA A 46 0.59 19.79 -19.12
CA ALA A 46 1.93 19.36 -19.48
C ALA A 46 2.82 19.26 -18.23
N ALA A 47 2.79 20.31 -17.38
CA ALA A 47 3.48 20.31 -16.09
C ALA A 47 3.07 19.10 -15.24
N TYR A 48 1.76 18.87 -15.09
CA TYR A 48 1.23 17.71 -14.37
C TYR A 48 1.70 16.38 -14.96
N GLY A 49 1.61 16.21 -16.29
CA GLY A 49 2.01 14.97 -16.97
C GLY A 49 3.48 14.64 -16.74
N ILE A 50 4.36 15.62 -16.89
CA ILE A 50 5.81 15.47 -16.68
C ILE A 50 6.10 15.15 -15.21
N THR A 51 5.54 15.91 -14.26
CA THR A 51 5.74 15.67 -12.82
C THR A 51 5.24 14.29 -12.41
N ARG A 52 4.05 13.87 -12.89
CA ARG A 52 3.48 12.55 -12.59
C ARG A 52 4.41 11.45 -13.06
N TRP A 53 4.87 11.49 -14.31
CA TRP A 53 5.78 10.47 -14.84
C TRP A 53 7.16 10.50 -14.18
N LYS A 54 7.72 11.68 -13.88
CA LYS A 54 8.96 11.82 -13.08
C LYS A 54 8.84 11.05 -11.77
N ASN A 55 7.78 11.30 -11.00
CA ASN A 55 7.59 10.70 -9.68
C ASN A 55 7.30 9.19 -9.76
N VAL A 56 6.49 8.76 -10.74
CA VAL A 56 6.25 7.33 -11.00
C VAL A 56 7.55 6.61 -11.35
N LEU A 57 8.33 7.14 -12.29
CA LEU A 57 9.58 6.50 -12.75
C LEU A 57 10.62 6.46 -11.64
N MET A 58 10.79 7.55 -10.88
CA MET A 58 11.68 7.56 -9.71
C MET A 58 11.27 6.51 -8.68
N GLY A 59 9.97 6.40 -8.36
CA GLY A 59 9.45 5.38 -7.44
C GLY A 59 9.72 3.96 -7.95
N MET A 60 9.47 3.70 -9.23
CA MET A 60 9.74 2.42 -9.86
C MET A 60 11.23 2.05 -9.87
N VAL A 61 12.10 3.02 -10.15
CA VAL A 61 13.56 2.83 -10.09
C VAL A 61 14.00 2.52 -8.66
N PHE A 62 13.51 3.29 -7.68
CA PHE A 62 13.83 3.07 -6.27
C PHE A 62 13.40 1.69 -5.80
N TYR A 63 12.15 1.29 -6.07
CA TYR A 63 11.65 -0.05 -5.74
C TYR A 63 12.47 -1.15 -6.42
N ARG A 64 12.75 -1.02 -7.72
CA ARG A 64 13.56 -1.99 -8.47
C ARG A 64 14.96 -2.13 -7.89
N MET A 65 15.60 -1.01 -7.52
CA MET A 65 16.92 -1.01 -6.89
C MET A 65 16.88 -1.69 -5.52
N ALA A 66 15.86 -1.43 -4.71
CA ALA A 66 15.68 -2.09 -3.42
C ALA A 66 15.53 -3.61 -3.56
N ARG A 67 14.79 -4.08 -4.57
CA ARG A 67 14.65 -5.52 -4.83
C ARG A 67 15.90 -6.16 -5.42
N LYS A 68 16.63 -5.47 -6.31
CA LYS A 68 17.81 -6.03 -7.00
C LYS A 68 19.11 -5.94 -6.21
N ARG A 69 19.27 -4.90 -5.38
CA ARG A 69 20.49 -4.62 -4.61
C ARG A 69 20.12 -4.16 -3.18
N PRO A 70 19.42 -5.01 -2.41
CA PRO A 70 18.87 -4.62 -1.10
C PRO A 70 19.92 -4.08 -0.15
N GLU A 71 21.11 -4.71 -0.08
CA GLU A 71 22.17 -4.29 0.84
C GLU A 71 22.68 -2.87 0.56
N LYS A 72 22.87 -2.52 -0.72
CA LYS A 72 23.32 -1.16 -1.09
C LYS A 72 22.25 -0.11 -0.78
N VAL A 73 20.98 -0.46 -1.00
CA VAL A 73 19.88 0.46 -0.68
C VAL A 73 19.73 0.62 0.83
N LYS A 74 19.87 -0.47 1.60
CA LYS A 74 19.91 -0.46 3.06
C LYS A 74 21.03 0.44 3.56
N GLU A 75 22.27 0.19 3.12
CA GLU A 75 23.43 1.00 3.48
C GLU A 75 23.20 2.48 3.20
N ARG A 76 22.68 2.83 2.01
CA ARG A 76 22.37 4.23 1.68
C ARG A 76 21.30 4.83 2.59
N MET A 77 20.23 4.10 2.88
CA MET A 77 19.14 4.58 3.75
C MET A 77 19.62 4.81 5.18
N ILE A 78 20.38 3.86 5.74
CA ILE A 78 20.97 3.99 7.07
C ILE A 78 22.01 5.11 7.09
N GLY A 79 22.81 5.26 6.04
CA GLY A 79 23.76 6.36 5.87
C GLY A 79 23.05 7.72 5.93
N MET A 80 21.94 7.90 5.21
CA MET A 80 21.17 9.15 5.26
C MET A 80 20.66 9.47 6.67
N VAL A 81 20.29 8.45 7.47
CA VAL A 81 19.89 8.67 8.87
C VAL A 81 21.09 9.16 9.70
N ARG A 82 22.27 8.55 9.53
CA ARG A 82 23.51 9.01 10.20
C ARG A 82 23.89 10.43 9.79
N ASP A 83 23.74 10.77 8.52
CA ASP A 83 23.98 12.14 8.02
C ASP A 83 23.08 13.16 8.73
N HIS A 84 21.86 12.76 9.11
CA HIS A 84 20.92 13.62 9.83
C HIS A 84 21.16 13.68 11.35
N LEU A 85 21.54 12.58 12.00
CA LEU A 85 21.62 12.47 13.46
C LEU A 85 23.05 12.59 14.02
N GLY A 86 24.06 12.58 13.15
CA GLY A 86 25.46 12.57 13.55
C GLY A 86 25.99 11.18 13.93
N PRO A 87 27.32 11.08 14.16
CA PRO A 87 28.00 9.80 14.39
C PRO A 87 27.72 9.18 15.77
N ASP A 88 27.35 9.98 16.76
CA ASP A 88 27.19 9.53 18.16
C ASP A 88 25.81 8.91 18.45
N TYR A 89 24.85 9.09 17.54
CA TYR A 89 23.51 8.54 17.72
C TYR A 89 23.48 7.03 17.43
N ASP A 90 22.80 6.25 18.26
CA ASP A 90 22.64 4.80 18.07
C ASP A 90 21.64 4.46 16.94
N VAL A 91 22.09 4.70 15.70
CA VAL A 91 21.35 4.36 14.48
C VAL A 91 21.23 2.85 14.30
N ALA A 92 22.19 2.08 14.82
CA ALA A 92 22.18 0.62 14.72
C ALA A 92 20.94 0.04 15.42
N THR A 93 20.66 0.48 16.65
CA THR A 93 19.51 -0.01 17.42
C THR A 93 18.18 0.60 16.97
N HIS A 94 18.16 1.90 16.65
CA HIS A 94 16.89 2.63 16.48
C HIS A 94 16.40 2.77 15.04
N PHE A 95 17.28 2.54 14.05
CA PHE A 95 16.93 2.79 12.65
C PHE A 95 17.34 1.69 11.68
N THR A 96 17.90 0.56 12.17
CA THR A 96 18.36 -0.55 11.30
C THR A 96 17.43 -1.76 11.39
N PRO A 97 16.47 -1.94 10.45
CA PRO A 97 15.57 -3.09 10.44
C PRO A 97 16.27 -4.41 10.09
N ARG A 98 15.66 -5.52 10.55
CA ARG A 98 16.08 -6.89 10.24
C ARG A 98 15.63 -7.39 8.86
N TYR A 99 14.84 -6.60 8.13
CA TYR A 99 14.30 -6.93 6.80
C TYR A 99 14.89 -5.99 5.74
N ASN A 100 14.75 -6.32 4.46
CA ASN A 100 15.30 -5.51 3.36
C ASN A 100 14.38 -4.34 3.00
N PRO A 101 14.91 -3.22 2.48
CA PRO A 101 14.09 -2.13 2.00
C PRO A 101 12.98 -2.62 1.05
N TRP A 102 11.75 -2.17 1.28
CA TRP A 102 10.54 -2.59 0.55
C TRP A 102 10.02 -4.03 0.76
N ASP A 103 10.60 -4.84 1.65
CA ASP A 103 9.87 -6.02 2.20
C ASP A 103 8.68 -5.57 3.06
N GLN A 104 8.78 -4.36 3.61
CA GLN A 104 7.72 -3.61 4.27
C GLN A 104 7.75 -2.16 3.79
N ARG A 105 6.67 -1.41 4.03
CA ARG A 105 6.59 -0.01 3.60
C ARG A 105 7.65 0.85 4.28
N VAL A 106 8.32 1.68 3.46
CA VAL A 106 9.27 2.68 3.92
C VAL A 106 8.51 3.91 4.45
N CYS A 107 8.95 4.43 5.60
CA CYS A 107 8.42 5.66 6.17
C CYS A 107 9.11 6.88 5.57
N LEU A 108 8.33 7.91 5.28
CA LEU A 108 8.81 9.19 4.76
C LEU A 108 8.65 10.24 5.85
N VAL A 109 9.69 11.03 6.12
CA VAL A 109 9.65 12.20 6.99
C VAL A 109 9.79 13.47 6.14
N PRO A 110 8.76 14.34 6.08
CA PRO A 110 8.87 15.62 5.39
C PRO A 110 9.96 16.49 6.02
N ASP A 111 10.84 17.04 5.19
CA ASP A 111 11.87 18.03 5.58
C ASP A 111 12.82 17.58 6.71
N GLY A 112 12.86 16.27 7.01
CA GLY A 112 13.65 15.72 8.11
C GLY A 112 13.15 16.14 9.50
N ASP A 113 11.88 16.52 9.63
CA ASP A 113 11.28 17.06 10.85
C ASP A 113 11.48 16.15 12.10
N LEU A 114 11.37 14.83 11.94
CA LEU A 114 11.66 13.87 12.99
C LEU A 114 13.11 13.97 13.47
N PHE A 115 14.07 14.04 12.55
CA PHE A 115 15.49 14.11 12.90
C PHE A 115 15.83 15.44 13.56
N ALA A 116 15.22 16.54 13.09
CA ALA A 116 15.35 17.84 13.72
C ALA A 116 14.83 17.82 15.18
N ALA A 117 13.68 17.19 15.43
CA ALA A 117 13.13 17.06 16.78
C ALA A 117 14.05 16.24 17.72
N ILE A 118 14.66 15.17 17.20
CA ILE A 118 15.64 14.35 17.93
C ILE A 118 16.90 15.16 18.26
N ASN A 119 17.49 15.83 17.27
CA ASN A 119 18.70 16.64 17.47
C ASN A 119 18.47 17.81 18.44
N ALA A 120 17.24 18.35 18.49
CA ALA A 120 16.85 19.38 19.45
C ALA A 120 16.60 18.83 20.87
N GLY A 121 16.64 17.52 21.10
CA GLY A 121 16.37 16.88 22.39
C GLY A 121 14.87 16.82 22.76
N SER A 122 13.99 17.40 21.94
CA SER A 122 12.54 17.38 22.14
C SER A 122 11.90 16.00 21.91
N ALA A 123 12.60 15.09 21.24
CA ALA A 123 12.14 13.73 20.99
C ALA A 123 13.27 12.69 21.13
N SER A 124 12.90 11.46 21.48
CA SER A 124 13.80 10.30 21.49
C SER A 124 13.12 9.07 20.89
N ILE A 125 13.92 8.09 20.45
CA ILE A 125 13.43 6.78 20.02
C ILE A 125 13.97 5.73 20.98
N VAL A 126 13.10 4.80 21.37
CA VAL A 126 13.46 3.64 22.18
C VAL A 126 13.02 2.40 21.42
N THR A 127 13.94 1.48 21.16
CA THR A 127 13.62 0.18 20.55
C THR A 127 13.56 -0.88 21.65
N ASP A 128 12.36 -1.31 22.03
CA ASP A 128 12.17 -2.29 23.11
C ASP A 128 10.73 -2.85 23.10
N THR A 129 10.44 -3.79 23.99
CA THR A 129 9.10 -4.34 24.26
C THR A 129 8.54 -3.88 25.61
N ILE A 130 7.22 -3.82 25.69
CA ILE A 130 6.50 -3.38 26.88
C ILE A 130 6.28 -4.59 27.80
N ALA A 131 6.78 -4.50 29.04
CA ALA A 131 6.48 -5.47 30.09
C ALA A 131 5.10 -5.20 30.70
N ARG A 132 4.83 -3.94 31.08
CA ARG A 132 3.54 -3.46 31.59
C ARG A 132 3.44 -1.94 31.56
N ILE A 133 2.20 -1.44 31.59
CA ILE A 133 1.91 -0.04 31.90
C ILE A 133 1.96 0.14 33.42
N THR A 134 2.55 1.24 33.88
CA THR A 134 2.61 1.64 35.29
C THR A 134 1.80 2.92 35.51
N PRO A 135 1.47 3.29 36.75
CA PRO A 135 0.80 4.57 37.03
C PRO A 135 1.55 5.78 36.48
N ASP A 136 2.88 5.71 36.41
CA ASP A 136 3.76 6.81 35.99
C ASP A 136 4.28 6.68 34.55
N GLY A 137 3.86 5.65 33.78
CA GLY A 137 4.29 5.46 32.40
C GLY A 137 4.37 3.99 31.96
N ILE A 138 5.53 3.58 31.42
CA ILE A 138 5.72 2.25 30.82
C ILE A 138 6.99 1.59 31.36
N ARG A 139 6.87 0.36 31.88
CA ARG A 139 8.01 -0.52 32.15
C ARG A 139 8.32 -1.37 30.92
N LEU A 140 9.57 -1.33 30.46
CA LEU A 140 10.07 -2.14 29.36
C LEU A 140 10.60 -3.50 29.86
N ASP A 141 10.69 -4.48 28.95
CA ASP A 141 11.25 -5.81 29.26
C ASP A 141 12.75 -5.75 29.59
N SER A 142 13.46 -4.73 29.10
CA SER A 142 14.83 -4.43 29.53
C SER A 142 14.96 -3.99 31.00
N GLY A 143 13.83 -3.75 31.67
CA GLY A 143 13.76 -3.23 33.04
C GLY A 143 13.74 -1.70 33.13
N LYS A 144 14.01 -0.98 32.03
CA LYS A 144 13.94 0.49 31.96
C LYS A 144 12.50 0.99 32.11
N ASP A 145 12.32 2.06 32.86
CA ASP A 145 11.06 2.81 32.92
C ASP A 145 11.09 3.99 31.93
N LEU A 146 9.97 4.20 31.25
CA LEU A 146 9.68 5.39 30.43
C LEU A 146 8.56 6.17 31.11
N PRO A 147 8.89 7.25 31.86
CA PRO A 147 7.88 8.14 32.42
C PRO A 147 7.04 8.78 31.33
N ALA A 148 5.73 8.85 31.52
CA ALA A 148 4.82 9.48 30.58
C ALA A 148 3.53 9.97 31.23
N ASP A 149 3.17 11.22 30.99
CA ASP A 149 1.86 11.77 31.38
C ASP A 149 0.74 11.31 30.43
N VAL A 150 1.08 11.01 29.17
CA VAL A 150 0.16 10.59 28.11
C VAL A 150 0.76 9.48 27.28
N ILE A 151 0.01 8.41 27.06
CA ILE A 151 0.38 7.29 26.18
C ILE A 151 -0.48 7.35 24.91
N VAL A 152 0.16 7.47 23.75
CA VAL A 152 -0.52 7.49 22.44
C VAL A 152 -0.28 6.18 21.68
N THR A 153 -1.34 5.44 21.37
CA THR A 153 -1.27 4.15 20.66
C THR A 153 -1.25 4.33 19.14
N ALA A 154 -0.07 4.39 18.55
CA ALA A 154 0.11 4.43 17.09
C ALA A 154 0.34 3.02 16.48
N THR A 155 -0.56 2.07 16.76
CA THR A 155 -0.37 0.61 16.62
C THR A 155 -0.69 0.01 15.24
N GLY A 156 -0.96 0.84 14.24
CA GLY A 156 -1.16 0.41 12.85
C GLY A 156 -2.62 0.14 12.50
N LEU A 157 -2.87 -0.85 11.65
CA LEU A 157 -4.17 -1.12 11.02
C LEU A 157 -4.46 -2.62 10.93
N GLU A 158 -5.73 -2.97 10.81
CA GLU A 158 -6.22 -4.29 10.38
C GLU A 158 -6.67 -4.21 8.92
N LEU A 159 -6.26 -5.16 8.08
CA LEU A 159 -6.73 -5.19 6.70
C LEU A 159 -8.09 -5.86 6.65
N GLN A 160 -9.07 -5.14 6.10
CA GLN A 160 -10.40 -5.66 5.87
C GLN A 160 -10.73 -5.60 4.39
N LEU A 161 -10.95 -6.77 3.79
CA LEU A 161 -11.41 -6.87 2.43
C LEU A 161 -12.84 -6.33 2.35
N MET A 162 -13.08 -5.37 1.45
CA MET A 162 -14.41 -4.78 1.20
C MET A 162 -15.13 -4.31 2.49
N SER A 163 -14.37 -3.81 3.47
CA SER A 163 -14.90 -3.35 4.77
C SER A 163 -15.72 -4.40 5.54
N GLY A 164 -15.47 -5.70 5.29
CA GLY A 164 -16.20 -6.78 5.94
C GLY A 164 -17.64 -6.97 5.45
N VAL A 165 -18.02 -6.35 4.33
CA VAL A 165 -19.35 -6.53 3.73
C VAL A 165 -19.53 -7.98 3.28
N ALA A 166 -20.64 -8.59 3.68
CA ALA A 166 -21.05 -9.91 3.21
C ALA A 166 -21.67 -9.81 1.81
N PHE A 167 -21.22 -10.67 0.90
CA PHE A 167 -21.75 -10.75 -0.47
C PHE A 167 -22.49 -12.06 -0.69
N SER A 168 -23.47 -12.04 -1.59
CA SER A 168 -24.16 -13.24 -2.06
C SER A 168 -24.38 -13.20 -3.57
N LEU A 169 -24.48 -14.38 -4.18
CA LEU A 169 -24.80 -14.59 -5.57
C LEU A 169 -25.97 -15.58 -5.66
N ASP A 170 -27.07 -15.16 -6.27
CA ASP A 170 -28.32 -15.93 -6.32
C ASP A 170 -28.77 -16.48 -4.94
N GLY A 171 -28.65 -15.64 -3.91
CA GLY A 171 -29.03 -15.98 -2.53
C GLY A 171 -28.02 -16.83 -1.75
N LYS A 172 -26.92 -17.28 -2.38
CA LYS A 172 -25.87 -18.04 -1.72
C LYS A 172 -24.72 -17.12 -1.30
N PRO A 173 -24.23 -17.18 -0.05
CA PRO A 173 -23.05 -16.42 0.37
C PRO A 173 -21.85 -16.70 -0.55
N ILE A 174 -21.07 -15.68 -0.87
CA ILE A 174 -19.82 -15.84 -1.63
C ILE A 174 -18.61 -15.45 -0.78
N GLU A 175 -17.61 -16.33 -0.78
CA GLU A 175 -16.29 -16.06 -0.23
C GLU A 175 -15.42 -15.37 -1.29
N LEU A 176 -14.89 -14.20 -0.97
CA LEU A 176 -13.92 -13.49 -1.81
C LEU A 176 -12.46 -13.86 -1.44
N ALA A 177 -12.24 -14.40 -0.25
CA ALA A 177 -10.95 -14.91 0.17
C ALA A 177 -10.48 -16.04 -0.77
N GLY A 178 -9.20 -16.04 -1.14
CA GLY A 178 -8.61 -17.02 -2.07
C GLY A 178 -9.10 -16.96 -3.52
N ARG A 179 -10.13 -16.16 -3.84
CA ARG A 179 -10.68 -16.04 -5.19
C ARG A 179 -9.74 -15.23 -6.08
N LEU A 180 -9.54 -15.68 -7.32
CA LEU A 180 -8.65 -15.01 -8.27
C LEU A 180 -9.15 -13.61 -8.64
N GLN A 181 -8.25 -12.63 -8.58
CA GLN A 181 -8.55 -11.29 -9.05
C GLN A 181 -8.30 -11.10 -10.53
N TYR A 182 -9.33 -10.68 -11.25
CA TYR A 182 -9.23 -10.22 -12.61
C TYR A 182 -8.70 -8.78 -12.66
N LYS A 183 -7.55 -8.61 -13.32
CA LYS A 183 -6.82 -7.34 -13.49
C LYS A 183 -6.58 -6.57 -12.18
N GLY A 184 -6.58 -7.28 -11.05
CA GLY A 184 -6.45 -6.73 -9.71
C GLY A 184 -7.64 -5.87 -9.24
N MET A 185 -8.84 -6.09 -9.79
CA MET A 185 -10.02 -5.30 -9.44
C MET A 185 -11.34 -6.08 -9.37
N MET A 186 -11.59 -7.05 -10.26
CA MET A 186 -12.82 -7.87 -10.22
C MET A 186 -12.46 -9.28 -9.74
N PHE A 187 -13.46 -10.13 -9.48
CA PHE A 187 -13.26 -11.46 -8.90
C PHE A 187 -13.78 -12.55 -9.84
N ASP A 188 -13.03 -13.63 -9.98
CA ASP A 188 -13.42 -14.79 -10.79
C ASP A 188 -14.79 -15.36 -10.37
N GLY A 189 -15.70 -15.49 -11.33
CA GLY A 189 -17.06 -15.99 -11.14
C GLY A 189 -18.01 -15.02 -10.44
N VAL A 190 -17.61 -13.77 -10.16
CA VAL A 190 -18.48 -12.78 -9.50
C VAL A 190 -18.89 -11.68 -10.51
N PRO A 191 -20.17 -11.61 -10.90
CA PRO A 191 -20.64 -10.63 -11.86
C PRO A 191 -20.62 -9.21 -11.29
N ASN A 192 -20.26 -8.22 -12.12
CA ASN A 192 -20.45 -6.79 -11.87
C ASN A 192 -19.86 -6.25 -10.55
N LEU A 193 -18.94 -6.97 -9.91
CA LEU A 193 -18.27 -6.53 -8.68
C LEU A 193 -16.84 -6.10 -9.00
N SER A 194 -16.52 -4.84 -8.67
CA SER A 194 -15.15 -4.31 -8.73
C SER A 194 -14.73 -3.72 -7.40
N SER A 195 -13.47 -3.91 -7.04
CA SER A 195 -12.80 -3.36 -5.88
C SER A 195 -11.56 -2.59 -6.34
N THR A 196 -11.19 -1.55 -5.59
CA THR A 196 -9.96 -0.80 -5.82
C THR A 196 -8.99 -1.08 -4.70
N PHE A 197 -7.93 -1.82 -5.03
CA PHE A 197 -6.75 -1.93 -4.18
C PHE A 197 -5.58 -1.19 -4.85
N GLY A 198 -4.84 -0.40 -4.07
CA GLY A 198 -3.73 0.41 -4.57
C GLY A 198 -2.48 -0.40 -4.91
N TYR A 199 -1.37 0.32 -5.11
CA TYR A 199 -0.05 -0.30 -5.18
C TYR A 199 0.57 -0.41 -3.79
N THR A 200 1.37 -1.45 -3.57
CA THR A 200 2.16 -1.58 -2.35
C THR A 200 3.38 -0.64 -2.37
N ASN A 201 3.95 -0.45 -3.55
CA ASN A 201 5.20 0.27 -3.84
C ASN A 201 5.01 1.66 -4.50
N ALA A 202 3.77 2.09 -4.74
CA ALA A 202 3.44 3.37 -5.36
C ALA A 202 2.15 3.96 -4.78
N SER A 203 1.79 5.17 -5.21
CA SER A 203 0.57 5.83 -4.76
C SER A 203 -0.68 5.02 -5.16
N TRP A 204 -1.58 4.80 -4.20
CA TRP A 204 -2.83 4.07 -4.42
C TRP A 204 -3.77 4.77 -5.42
N THR A 205 -3.73 6.11 -5.46
CA THR A 205 -4.53 6.93 -6.39
C THR A 205 -4.24 6.60 -7.86
N LEU A 206 -3.01 6.21 -8.19
CA LEU A 206 -2.65 5.80 -9.54
C LEU A 206 -3.46 4.59 -10.01
N LYS A 207 -3.65 3.60 -9.14
CA LYS A 207 -4.43 2.39 -9.45
C LYS A 207 -5.93 2.69 -9.42
N ALA A 208 -6.37 3.52 -8.47
CA ALA A 208 -7.76 3.97 -8.40
C ALA A 208 -8.23 4.64 -9.69
N ASP A 209 -7.43 5.56 -10.25
CA ASP A 209 -7.71 6.20 -11.55
C ASP A 209 -7.91 5.14 -12.65
N LEU A 210 -7.00 4.15 -12.73
CA LEU A 210 -7.03 3.12 -13.77
C LEU A 210 -8.22 2.16 -13.62
N THR A 211 -8.54 1.77 -12.38
CA THR A 211 -9.72 0.94 -12.08
C THR A 211 -10.99 1.68 -12.47
N ALA A 212 -11.15 2.93 -12.08
CA ALA A 212 -12.32 3.74 -12.42
C ALA A 212 -12.47 3.88 -13.95
N MET A 213 -11.38 4.18 -14.66
CA MET A 213 -11.37 4.25 -16.11
C MET A 213 -11.79 2.93 -16.77
N TYR A 214 -11.27 1.79 -16.30
CA TYR A 214 -11.63 0.48 -16.83
C TYR A 214 -13.11 0.17 -16.60
N VAL A 215 -13.61 0.41 -15.39
CA VAL A 215 -15.03 0.19 -15.05
C VAL A 215 -15.93 1.04 -15.94
N CYS A 216 -15.62 2.33 -16.16
CA CYS A 216 -16.38 3.16 -17.09
C CYS A 216 -16.36 2.60 -18.53
N ARG A 217 -15.22 2.11 -19.02
CA ARG A 217 -15.13 1.46 -20.34
C ARG A 217 -15.98 0.19 -20.42
N LEU A 218 -15.95 -0.63 -19.37
CA LEU A 218 -16.75 -1.85 -19.26
C LEU A 218 -18.25 -1.53 -19.29
N LEU A 219 -18.69 -0.59 -18.46
CA LEU A 219 -20.09 -0.13 -18.40
C LEU A 219 -20.56 0.43 -19.76
N ASN A 220 -19.76 1.28 -20.40
CA ASN A 220 -20.09 1.81 -21.73
C ASN A 220 -20.21 0.70 -22.78
N THR A 221 -19.35 -0.32 -22.70
CA THR A 221 -19.40 -1.48 -23.59
C THR A 221 -20.67 -2.29 -23.36
N MET A 222 -21.02 -2.57 -22.10
CA MET A 222 -22.25 -3.27 -21.74
C MET A 222 -23.49 -2.49 -22.23
N THR A 223 -23.52 -1.18 -22.07
CA THR A 223 -24.61 -0.33 -22.57
C THR A 223 -24.73 -0.42 -24.10
N LYS A 224 -23.61 -0.27 -24.83
CA LYS A 224 -23.59 -0.36 -26.29
C LYS A 224 -24.06 -1.72 -26.80
N ARG A 225 -23.67 -2.80 -26.12
CA ARG A 225 -23.99 -4.18 -26.49
C ARG A 225 -25.30 -4.70 -25.88
N ARG A 226 -26.01 -3.90 -25.07
CA ARG A 226 -27.24 -4.27 -24.35
C ARG A 226 -27.06 -5.50 -23.45
N LEU A 227 -25.96 -5.50 -22.69
CA LEU A 227 -25.60 -6.53 -21.74
C LEU A 227 -25.91 -6.07 -20.31
N ARG A 228 -26.19 -7.01 -19.41
CA ARG A 228 -26.51 -6.73 -17.99
C ARG A 228 -25.47 -7.27 -17.02
N GLN A 229 -24.72 -8.28 -17.42
CA GLN A 229 -23.71 -8.93 -16.58
C GLN A 229 -22.38 -9.02 -17.31
N ALA A 230 -21.31 -8.74 -16.57
CA ALA A 230 -19.93 -8.96 -16.93
C ALA A 230 -19.27 -9.75 -15.79
N THR A 231 -18.90 -10.99 -16.07
CA THR A 231 -18.34 -11.93 -15.11
C THR A 231 -16.96 -12.36 -15.59
N PRO A 232 -15.88 -11.95 -14.91
CA PRO A 232 -14.58 -12.52 -15.20
C PRO A 232 -14.62 -14.02 -14.91
N HIS A 233 -14.08 -14.84 -15.80
CA HIS A 233 -14.04 -16.29 -15.61
C HIS A 233 -12.70 -16.88 -16.04
N ASN A 234 -12.06 -17.63 -15.13
CA ASN A 234 -10.88 -18.42 -15.46
C ASN A 234 -11.27 -19.85 -15.85
N ASP A 235 -11.09 -20.19 -17.13
CA ASP A 235 -11.33 -21.53 -17.68
C ASP A 235 -10.05 -22.39 -17.74
N ASP A 236 -8.90 -21.82 -17.36
CA ASP A 236 -7.61 -22.52 -17.38
C ASP A 236 -7.35 -23.26 -16.04
N PRO A 237 -7.43 -24.60 -16.02
CA PRO A 237 -7.23 -25.39 -14.81
C PRO A 237 -5.75 -25.43 -14.36
N THR A 238 -4.82 -24.98 -15.20
CA THR A 238 -3.39 -24.95 -14.89
C THR A 238 -2.97 -23.66 -14.18
N MET A 239 -3.89 -22.71 -14.01
CA MET A 239 -3.62 -21.45 -13.32
C MET A 239 -3.20 -21.68 -11.86
N LYS A 240 -1.98 -21.26 -11.53
CA LYS A 240 -1.49 -21.27 -10.15
C LYS A 240 -1.86 -19.99 -9.42
N ASN A 241 -2.34 -20.15 -8.19
CA ASN A 241 -2.59 -19.05 -7.28
C ASN A 241 -1.27 -18.56 -6.66
N GLU A 242 -1.10 -17.25 -6.65
CA GLU A 242 -0.07 -16.51 -5.92
C GLU A 242 -0.76 -15.66 -4.83
N ALA A 243 -0.01 -15.36 -3.76
CA ALA A 243 -0.50 -14.48 -2.70
C ALA A 243 -0.80 -13.07 -3.26
N PHE A 244 -1.88 -12.44 -2.81
CA PHE A 244 -2.29 -11.12 -3.28
C PHE A 244 -1.26 -10.01 -2.98
N LEU A 245 -0.59 -10.10 -1.82
CA LEU A 245 0.46 -9.16 -1.39
C LEU A 245 1.71 -9.93 -0.97
N ASP A 246 2.87 -9.48 -1.45
CA ASP A 246 4.19 -10.05 -1.15
C ASP A 246 4.92 -9.27 -0.04
N PHE A 247 4.21 -8.88 1.03
CA PHE A 247 4.78 -8.14 2.15
C PHE A 247 4.92 -9.02 3.41
N THR A 248 6.07 -8.89 4.08
CA THR A 248 6.38 -9.64 5.31
C THR A 248 5.81 -8.99 6.58
N SER A 249 5.24 -7.79 6.46
CA SER A 249 4.67 -7.05 7.58
C SER A 249 3.54 -7.82 8.27
N GLY A 250 3.56 -7.88 9.59
CA GLY A 250 2.65 -8.75 10.36
C GLY A 250 1.16 -8.49 10.12
N TYR A 251 0.74 -7.25 9.81
CA TYR A 251 -0.67 -6.96 9.51
C TYR A 251 -1.13 -7.56 8.17
N VAL A 252 -0.23 -7.70 7.19
CA VAL A 252 -0.50 -8.40 5.92
C VAL A 252 -0.57 -9.90 6.18
N GLN A 253 0.38 -10.45 6.94
CA GLN A 253 0.43 -11.88 7.25
C GLN A 253 -0.81 -12.35 8.01
N ARG A 254 -1.31 -11.57 8.98
CA ARG A 254 -2.56 -11.87 9.69
C ARG A 254 -3.80 -11.89 8.78
N ALA A 255 -3.81 -11.06 7.74
CA ALA A 255 -4.94 -10.96 6.83
C ALA A 255 -4.84 -11.86 5.60
N ALA A 256 -3.71 -12.55 5.40
CA ALA A 256 -3.41 -13.29 4.16
C ALA A 256 -4.52 -14.30 3.80
N ALA A 257 -5.08 -14.99 4.79
CA ALA A 257 -6.16 -15.96 4.59
C ALA A 257 -7.51 -15.32 4.21
N ALA A 258 -7.73 -14.04 4.55
CA ALA A 258 -8.96 -13.30 4.26
C ALA A 258 -8.87 -12.48 2.96
N LEU A 259 -7.70 -12.44 2.33
CA LEU A 259 -7.46 -11.72 1.09
C LEU A 259 -7.76 -12.61 -0.13
N PRO A 260 -8.09 -12.01 -1.28
CA PRO A 260 -8.22 -12.77 -2.52
C PRO A 260 -6.87 -13.35 -2.97
N ALA A 261 -6.86 -14.12 -4.03
CA ALA A 261 -5.65 -14.59 -4.69
C ALA A 261 -5.37 -13.80 -5.97
N GLN A 262 -4.14 -13.88 -6.48
CA GLN A 262 -3.82 -13.49 -7.85
C GLN A 262 -3.27 -14.70 -8.62
N GLY A 263 -3.24 -14.62 -9.95
CA GLY A 263 -2.67 -15.67 -10.80
C GLY A 263 -1.23 -15.36 -11.25
N GLU A 264 -0.54 -16.37 -11.76
CA GLU A 264 0.84 -16.23 -12.26
C GLU A 264 0.95 -15.49 -13.62
N ARG A 265 -0.17 -15.31 -14.33
CA ARG A 265 -0.23 -14.73 -15.69
C ARG A 265 -1.43 -13.82 -15.90
N LYS A 266 -1.38 -13.00 -16.95
CA LYS A 266 -2.48 -12.11 -17.35
C LYS A 266 -3.72 -12.94 -17.75
N PRO A 267 -4.94 -12.43 -17.55
CA PRO A 267 -5.29 -11.17 -16.91
C PRO A 267 -5.38 -11.23 -15.37
N TRP A 268 -5.00 -12.36 -14.75
CA TRP A 268 -5.18 -12.64 -13.33
C TRP A 268 -4.02 -12.17 -12.43
N LYS A 269 -2.92 -11.69 -13.03
CA LYS A 269 -1.74 -11.18 -12.31
C LYS A 269 -1.81 -9.69 -12.03
N LEU A 270 -1.51 -9.29 -10.78
CA LEU A 270 -1.32 -7.90 -10.39
C LEU A 270 0.15 -7.50 -10.55
N ASN A 271 0.46 -6.64 -11.52
CA ASN A 271 1.87 -6.36 -11.88
C ASN A 271 2.65 -5.52 -10.85
N GLN A 272 1.96 -4.89 -9.88
CA GLN A 272 2.54 -3.86 -8.99
C GLN A 272 3.39 -2.82 -9.77
N ASN A 273 2.95 -2.50 -10.99
CA ASN A 273 3.67 -1.69 -11.95
C ASN A 273 2.68 -0.83 -12.74
N TYR A 274 2.77 0.48 -12.53
CA TYR A 274 1.83 1.44 -13.12
C TYR A 274 1.84 1.44 -14.65
N ALA A 275 3.00 1.29 -15.30
CA ALA A 275 3.08 1.31 -16.76
C ALA A 275 2.40 0.07 -17.38
N LEU A 276 2.63 -1.11 -16.79
CA LEU A 276 1.99 -2.36 -17.24
C LEU A 276 0.47 -2.32 -17.03
N ASP A 277 0.03 -1.81 -15.88
CA ASP A 277 -1.39 -1.67 -15.57
C ASP A 277 -2.06 -0.59 -16.41
N LEU A 278 -1.38 0.51 -16.73
CA LEU A 278 -1.88 1.52 -17.66
C LEU A 278 -2.18 0.87 -19.01
N MET A 279 -1.27 0.04 -19.53
CA MET A 279 -1.51 -0.69 -20.77
C MET A 279 -2.69 -1.67 -20.64
N ALA A 280 -2.75 -2.47 -19.58
CA ALA A 280 -3.80 -3.47 -19.37
C ALA A 280 -5.20 -2.86 -19.15
N LEU A 281 -5.28 -1.73 -18.44
CA LEU A 281 -6.56 -1.14 -18.00
C LEU A 281 -7.06 -0.03 -18.91
N LYS A 282 -6.17 0.80 -19.44
CA LYS A 282 -6.57 1.88 -20.36
C LYS A 282 -6.75 1.38 -21.78
N PHE A 283 -5.84 0.52 -22.24
CA PHE A 283 -5.78 0.11 -23.65
C PHE A 283 -6.14 -1.36 -23.87
N GLY A 284 -6.07 -2.21 -22.85
CA GLY A 284 -6.44 -3.62 -22.94
C GLY A 284 -7.92 -3.84 -23.25
N SER A 285 -8.22 -5.00 -23.82
CA SER A 285 -9.58 -5.41 -24.17
C SER A 285 -10.44 -5.59 -22.91
N VAL A 286 -11.74 -5.31 -23.04
CA VAL A 286 -12.72 -5.64 -21.99
C VAL A 286 -13.26 -7.07 -22.13
N ASP A 287 -12.94 -7.74 -23.23
CA ASP A 287 -13.40 -9.10 -23.57
C ASP A 287 -12.46 -10.19 -23.03
N ASP A 288 -11.24 -9.83 -22.60
CA ASP A 288 -10.26 -10.78 -22.09
C ASP A 288 -10.81 -11.50 -20.84
N ALA A 289 -10.96 -12.82 -20.90
CA ALA A 289 -11.49 -13.66 -19.81
C ALA A 289 -12.78 -13.12 -19.18
N MET A 290 -13.61 -12.44 -19.98
CA MET A 290 -14.85 -11.81 -19.54
C MET A 290 -16.05 -12.48 -20.22
N VAL A 291 -16.91 -13.08 -19.41
CA VAL A 291 -18.19 -13.64 -19.87
C VAL A 291 -19.26 -12.57 -19.74
N PHE A 292 -19.91 -12.27 -20.85
CA PHE A 292 -21.04 -11.34 -20.89
C PHE A 292 -22.36 -12.08 -21.03
N SER A 293 -23.34 -11.69 -20.23
CA SER A 293 -24.68 -12.30 -20.26
C SER A 293 -25.78 -11.29 -19.94
N ASN A 294 -27.01 -11.71 -20.21
CA ASN A 294 -28.22 -11.05 -19.74
C ASN A 294 -28.92 -11.95 -18.72
N LEU A 295 -29.68 -11.36 -17.79
CA LEU A 295 -30.49 -12.12 -16.86
C LEU A 295 -31.48 -12.99 -17.66
N ILE A 296 -31.46 -14.29 -17.41
CA ILE A 296 -32.55 -15.17 -17.82
C ILE A 296 -33.78 -14.76 -16.98
N PRO A 297 -34.93 -14.39 -17.59
CA PRO A 297 -36.14 -14.04 -16.87
C PRO A 297 -36.52 -15.13 -15.86
N VAL A 298 -37.00 -14.74 -14.68
CA VAL A 298 -37.36 -15.67 -13.58
C VAL A 298 -38.30 -16.80 -14.06
N ALA A 299 -39.19 -16.50 -15.02
CA ALA A 299 -40.09 -17.47 -15.63
C ALA A 299 -39.39 -18.65 -16.34
N GLN A 300 -38.19 -18.45 -16.90
CA GLN A 300 -37.39 -19.51 -17.54
C GLN A 300 -36.51 -20.30 -16.56
N ARG A 301 -36.26 -19.77 -15.34
CA ARG A 301 -35.50 -20.49 -14.30
C ARG A 301 -36.32 -21.54 -13.56
N LEU A 302 -37.65 -21.43 -13.57
CA LEU A 302 -38.56 -22.38 -12.91
C LEU A 302 -38.98 -23.55 -13.82
N SER A 303 -38.61 -23.50 -15.10
CA SER A 303 -38.92 -24.49 -16.13
C SER A 303 -37.72 -25.37 -16.53
N ALA A 304 -36.58 -25.22 -15.87
CA ALA A 304 -35.34 -25.98 -16.07
C ALA A 304 -34.89 -26.58 -14.73
#